data_AF-A0A1C6Q324-F1
#
_entry.id   AF-A0A1C6Q324-F1
#
_cell.length_a   1.000
_cell.length_b   1.000
_cell.length_c   1.000
_cell.angle_alpha   90.00
_cell.angle_beta   90.00
_cell.angle_gamma   90.00
#
_symmetry.space_group_name_H-M   'P 1'
#
loop_
_entity.id
_entity.type
_entity.pdbx_description
1 polymer ?
#
loop_
_entity_poly.entity_id
_entity_poly.type
_entity_poly.pdbx_seq_one_letter_code
_entity_poly.pdbx_strand_id
1 'polypeptide(L)'
;MTAPGTAPAALPAPAPRGDLSAWSRLGKVLRALDWPLRAEMYRQASGSIHHPWLTDPAGNDPVFRLLHLGRSHSAPPPELSDALAALGLMEPPAGSADSDPASDAGGNAAPYRTAHHYFTAFRGLLTVADHHARPPRSGVYLGEDGLMFTDRVLSTHAEGTALEIGCGSGLTASALAARGLRTTAIDISADCVAATTATAALNGVADRVEPVHADAGQALAGAARYDFVAANPPGLPVPDTVAYSPAGNGGPDGLAVVRTVWENAPQMLRDDGAVVMRFECAGDLVGPWALPEIFELAGDSSVLATIHARLPMRTRSALTALRAAPHNPGDAPQELLRRLDAHTDALGASRLYTCFMVLRKDGRARREVHDLTAANLSPGAAAESPAPPPADIDRLPPGLAGLDWRPQLSLLHERWDETVRAAARHQDADAVITEVFPDALAQDPVNSRSLHAFLSALPGMP
;
A
#
# COMPACT_ATOMS: atom_id res chain seq x y z
N MET A 1 -27.27 -1.31 32.88
CA MET A 1 -28.01 -0.92 31.67
C MET A 1 -26.99 -0.70 30.58
N THR A 2 -26.86 -1.68 29.69
CA THR A 2 -25.97 -1.67 28.53
C THR A 2 -26.48 -0.65 27.51
N ALA A 3 -25.60 0.27 27.09
CA ALA A 3 -25.92 1.21 26.02
C ALA A 3 -26.12 0.44 24.70
N PRO A 4 -27.09 0.83 23.85
CA PRO A 4 -27.35 0.14 22.59
C PRO A 4 -26.19 0.39 21.63
N GLY A 5 -25.60 -0.69 21.14
CA GLY A 5 -24.54 -0.67 20.13
C GLY A 5 -25.03 0.02 18.86
N THR A 6 -24.28 1.02 18.41
CA THR A 6 -24.38 1.57 17.07
C THR A 6 -24.20 0.44 16.06
N ALA A 7 -25.17 0.27 15.18
CA ALA A 7 -25.07 -0.69 14.07
C ALA A 7 -23.78 -0.39 13.27
N PRO A 8 -23.00 -1.42 12.88
CA PRO A 8 -21.85 -1.21 12.00
C PRO A 8 -22.32 -0.53 10.71
N ALA A 9 -21.51 0.41 10.22
CA ALA A 9 -21.71 1.01 8.91
C ALA A 9 -21.94 -0.10 7.88
N ALA A 10 -22.93 0.08 6.99
CA ALA A 10 -23.29 -0.92 5.99
C ALA A 10 -22.01 -1.42 5.29
N LEU A 11 -21.81 -2.75 5.31
CA LEU A 11 -20.67 -3.37 4.64
C LEU A 11 -20.68 -2.91 3.18
N PRO A 12 -19.55 -2.38 2.69
CA PRO A 12 -19.52 -1.80 1.37
C PRO A 12 -19.67 -2.87 0.28
N ALA A 13 -20.06 -2.43 -0.93
CA ALA A 13 -20.42 -3.34 -2.01
C ALA A 13 -19.20 -4.20 -2.42
N PRO A 14 -19.38 -5.53 -2.62
CA PRO A 14 -18.29 -6.43 -2.94
C PRO A 14 -17.63 -6.06 -4.27
N ALA A 15 -16.37 -6.47 -4.45
CA ALA A 15 -15.66 -6.30 -5.72
C ALA A 15 -16.50 -6.90 -6.89
N PRO A 16 -16.44 -6.33 -8.11
CA PRO A 16 -17.40 -6.67 -9.14
C PRO A 16 -17.18 -8.10 -9.62
N ARG A 17 -18.17 -8.94 -9.35
CA ARG A 17 -18.28 -10.30 -9.90
C ARG A 17 -18.83 -10.22 -11.32
N GLY A 18 -18.03 -9.68 -12.23
CA GLY A 18 -18.36 -9.54 -13.66
C GLY A 18 -17.92 -10.74 -14.49
N ASP A 19 -18.57 -10.94 -15.64
CA ASP A 19 -18.13 -11.91 -16.64
C ASP A 19 -16.69 -11.59 -17.09
N LEU A 20 -15.81 -12.60 -17.08
CA LEU A 20 -14.42 -12.49 -17.55
C LEU A 20 -14.35 -11.88 -18.96
N SER A 21 -15.31 -12.20 -19.84
CA SER A 21 -15.36 -11.66 -21.19
C SER A 21 -15.57 -10.13 -21.21
N ALA A 22 -16.35 -9.59 -20.28
CA ALA A 22 -16.58 -8.16 -20.12
C ALA A 22 -15.35 -7.45 -19.55
N TRP A 23 -14.68 -8.06 -18.56
CA TRP A 23 -13.40 -7.54 -18.04
C TRP A 23 -12.30 -7.52 -19.11
N SER A 24 -12.17 -8.58 -19.91
CA SER A 24 -11.22 -8.61 -21.02
C SER A 24 -11.56 -7.59 -22.12
N ARG A 25 -12.86 -7.32 -22.36
CA ARG A 25 -13.27 -6.25 -23.27
C ARG A 25 -12.85 -4.87 -22.73
N LEU A 26 -13.08 -4.60 -21.45
CA LEU A 26 -12.62 -3.36 -20.81
C LEU A 26 -11.10 -3.23 -20.91
N GLY A 27 -10.35 -4.31 -20.66
CA GLY A 27 -8.89 -4.32 -20.82
C GLY A 27 -8.42 -3.90 -22.22
N LYS A 28 -9.09 -4.39 -23.27
CA LYS A 28 -8.80 -3.98 -24.67
C LYS A 28 -9.10 -2.50 -24.90
N VAL A 29 -10.23 -2.00 -24.40
CA VAL A 29 -10.60 -0.58 -24.50
C VAL A 29 -9.57 0.30 -23.78
N LEU A 30 -9.19 -0.06 -22.55
CA LEU A 30 -8.19 0.69 -21.78
C LEU A 30 -6.84 0.75 -22.50
N ARG A 31 -6.39 -0.35 -23.12
CA ARG A 31 -5.16 -0.35 -23.93
C ARG A 31 -5.30 0.50 -25.20
N ALA A 32 -6.45 0.46 -25.88
CA ALA A 32 -6.70 1.30 -27.06
C ALA A 32 -6.74 2.81 -26.74
N LEU A 33 -7.06 3.16 -25.49
CA LEU A 33 -7.02 4.54 -24.98
C LEU A 33 -5.65 4.92 -24.39
N ASP A 34 -4.63 4.07 -24.54
CA ASP A 34 -3.29 4.23 -23.95
C ASP A 34 -3.31 4.40 -22.42
N TRP A 35 -4.33 3.87 -21.73
CA TRP A 35 -4.49 4.05 -20.30
C TRP A 35 -3.25 3.62 -19.47
N PRO A 36 -2.61 2.46 -19.72
CA PRO A 36 -1.40 2.09 -18.99
C PRO A 36 -0.28 3.13 -19.13
N LEU A 37 -0.06 3.62 -20.36
CA LEU A 37 0.97 4.61 -20.66
C LEU A 37 0.64 5.96 -20.00
N ARG A 38 -0.62 6.41 -20.05
CA ARG A 38 -1.08 7.65 -19.39
C ARG A 38 -0.82 7.60 -17.88
N ALA A 39 -1.27 6.53 -17.22
CA ALA A 39 -1.10 6.37 -15.77
C ALA A 39 0.39 6.36 -15.38
N GLU A 40 1.26 5.73 -16.17
CA GLU A 40 2.71 5.76 -15.94
C GLU A 40 3.33 7.12 -16.21
N MET A 41 2.96 7.80 -17.30
CA MET A 41 3.45 9.14 -17.62
C MET A 41 3.10 10.13 -16.51
N TYR A 42 1.87 10.12 -16.00
CA TYR A 42 1.46 10.99 -14.90
C TYR A 42 2.24 10.70 -13.61
N ARG A 43 2.52 9.43 -13.35
CA ARG A 43 3.30 8.99 -12.19
C ARG A 43 4.77 9.38 -12.29
N GLN A 44 5.35 9.28 -13.48
CA GLN A 44 6.70 9.76 -13.75
C GLN A 44 6.77 11.29 -13.61
N ALA A 45 5.78 12.02 -14.13
CA ALA A 45 5.71 13.47 -14.02
C ALA A 45 5.55 13.96 -12.57
N SER A 46 4.92 13.18 -11.69
CA SER A 46 4.80 13.51 -10.26
C SER A 46 6.06 13.19 -9.44
N GLY A 47 7.04 12.49 -10.02
CA GLY A 47 8.21 11.96 -9.30
C GLY A 47 7.88 10.81 -8.34
N SER A 48 6.62 10.34 -8.31
CA SER A 48 6.12 9.37 -7.32
C SER A 48 5.97 7.99 -7.97
N ILE A 49 7.09 7.41 -8.42
CA ILE A 49 7.11 6.21 -9.28
C ILE A 49 6.38 4.99 -8.70
N HIS A 50 6.23 4.89 -7.38
CA HIS A 50 5.52 3.79 -6.72
C HIS A 50 4.20 4.22 -6.10
N HIS A 51 3.71 5.45 -6.33
CA HIS A 51 2.46 5.91 -5.72
C HIS A 51 1.24 5.53 -6.59
N PRO A 52 0.38 4.56 -6.19
CA PRO A 52 -0.68 4.00 -7.04
C PRO A 52 -1.79 4.99 -7.39
N TRP A 53 -2.02 5.99 -6.54
CA TRP A 53 -3.19 6.86 -6.56
C TRP A 53 -2.80 8.34 -6.55
N LEU A 54 -2.59 8.91 -7.72
CA LEU A 54 -2.17 10.30 -7.89
C LEU A 54 -3.34 11.26 -7.64
N THR A 55 -3.07 12.31 -6.86
CA THR A 55 -4.12 13.23 -6.39
C THR A 55 -4.62 14.20 -7.46
N ASP A 56 -3.74 14.77 -8.30
CA ASP A 56 -4.15 15.55 -9.49
C ASP A 56 -2.99 15.86 -10.48
N PRO A 57 -2.47 14.88 -11.22
CA PRO A 57 -1.39 15.13 -12.19
C PRO A 57 -1.87 15.48 -13.61
N ALA A 58 -3.17 15.38 -13.91
CA ALA A 58 -3.66 15.21 -15.29
C ALA A 58 -4.60 16.32 -15.83
N GLY A 59 -4.84 17.39 -15.07
CA GLY A 59 -5.73 18.48 -15.50
C GLY A 59 -7.14 17.98 -15.83
N ASN A 60 -7.62 18.26 -17.05
CA ASN A 60 -8.98 17.92 -17.52
C ASN A 60 -9.08 16.60 -18.31
N ASP A 61 -8.12 15.67 -18.25
CA ASP A 61 -8.24 14.36 -18.93
C ASP A 61 -9.48 13.59 -18.42
N PRO A 62 -10.53 13.42 -19.24
CA PRO A 62 -11.77 12.77 -18.80
C PRO A 62 -11.60 11.30 -18.43
N VAL A 63 -10.70 10.60 -19.12
CA VAL A 63 -10.44 9.17 -18.92
C VAL A 63 -9.74 8.97 -17.58
N PHE A 64 -8.70 9.76 -17.31
CA PHE A 64 -8.00 9.71 -16.03
C PHE A 64 -8.92 10.06 -14.86
N ARG A 65 -9.68 11.15 -14.97
CA ARG A 65 -10.58 11.57 -13.89
C ARG A 65 -11.65 10.52 -13.60
N LEU A 66 -12.26 9.94 -14.64
CA LEU A 66 -13.27 8.90 -14.46
C LEU A 66 -12.66 7.63 -13.84
N LEU A 67 -11.58 7.10 -14.40
CA LEU A 67 -11.01 5.81 -13.99
C LEU A 67 -10.24 5.89 -12.68
N HIS A 68 -9.49 6.98 -12.46
CA HIS A 68 -8.60 7.12 -11.31
C HIS A 68 -9.27 7.81 -10.13
N LEU A 69 -10.09 8.83 -10.39
CA LEU A 69 -10.76 9.62 -9.35
C LEU A 69 -12.23 9.22 -9.16
N GLY A 70 -12.74 8.30 -9.98
CA GLY A 70 -14.11 7.80 -9.95
C GLY A 70 -15.16 8.76 -10.53
N ARG A 71 -14.74 9.91 -11.09
CA ARG A 71 -15.68 10.94 -11.59
C ARG A 71 -15.07 11.82 -12.68
N SER A 72 -15.86 12.17 -13.68
CA SER A 72 -15.49 13.13 -14.72
C SER A 72 -16.65 14.08 -15.04
N HIS A 73 -16.37 15.37 -15.21
CA HIS A 73 -17.35 16.35 -15.70
C HIS A 73 -17.42 16.39 -17.24
N SER A 74 -16.41 15.81 -17.90
CA SER A 74 -16.36 15.68 -19.35
C SER A 74 -16.77 14.27 -19.75
N ALA A 75 -17.51 14.14 -20.85
CA ALA A 75 -17.95 12.86 -21.36
C ALA A 75 -16.74 11.95 -21.67
N PRO A 76 -16.66 10.74 -21.07
CA PRO A 76 -15.67 9.75 -21.47
C PRO A 76 -15.98 9.23 -22.88
N PRO A 77 -15.00 8.61 -23.56
CA PRO A 77 -15.24 7.93 -24.84
C PRO A 77 -16.41 6.92 -24.73
N PRO A 78 -17.29 6.82 -25.74
CA PRO A 78 -18.44 5.90 -25.70
C PRO A 78 -18.05 4.45 -25.44
N GLU A 79 -16.98 3.96 -26.08
CA GLU A 79 -16.47 2.60 -25.90
C GLU A 79 -16.04 2.30 -24.47
N LEU A 80 -15.57 3.32 -23.73
CA LEU A 80 -15.23 3.19 -22.31
C LEU A 80 -16.49 3.14 -21.45
N SER A 81 -17.46 4.03 -21.73
CA SER A 81 -18.75 4.05 -21.03
C SER A 81 -19.48 2.72 -21.18
N ASP A 82 -19.55 2.20 -22.39
CA ASP A 82 -20.24 0.95 -22.71
C ASP A 82 -19.55 -0.24 -22.03
N ALA A 83 -18.21 -0.28 -22.04
CA ALA A 83 -17.45 -1.34 -21.38
C ALA A 83 -17.62 -1.32 -19.86
N LEU A 84 -17.61 -0.14 -19.24
CA LEU A 84 -17.86 0.02 -17.81
C LEU A 84 -19.33 -0.30 -17.46
N ALA A 85 -20.29 0.14 -18.27
CA ALA A 85 -21.71 -0.14 -18.06
C ALA A 85 -22.03 -1.64 -18.17
N ALA A 86 -21.39 -2.36 -19.09
CA ALA A 86 -21.52 -3.82 -19.21
C ALA A 86 -21.05 -4.59 -17.96
N LEU A 87 -20.20 -3.97 -17.14
CA LEU A 87 -19.73 -4.50 -15.86
C LEU A 87 -20.53 -3.94 -14.66
N GLY A 88 -21.56 -3.10 -14.91
CA GLY A 88 -22.28 -2.40 -13.84
C GLY A 88 -21.44 -1.34 -13.11
N LEU A 89 -20.35 -0.89 -13.74
CA LEU A 89 -19.40 0.06 -13.15
C LEU A 89 -19.69 1.51 -13.49
N MET A 90 -20.71 1.79 -14.30
CA MET A 90 -21.18 3.16 -14.54
C MET A 90 -22.39 3.44 -13.66
N GLU A 91 -22.34 4.53 -12.92
CA GLU A 91 -23.54 5.08 -12.28
C GLU A 91 -24.25 6.01 -13.26
N PRO A 92 -25.59 6.00 -13.29
CA PRO A 92 -26.32 7.01 -14.03
C PRO A 92 -26.03 8.41 -13.45
N PRO A 93 -26.02 9.46 -14.29
CA PRO A 93 -25.92 10.83 -13.78
C PRO A 93 -27.04 11.09 -12.77
N ALA A 94 -26.68 11.72 -11.64
CA ALA A 94 -27.64 12.11 -10.61
C ALA A 94 -28.77 12.92 -11.27
N GLY A 95 -30.01 12.41 -11.19
CA GLY A 95 -31.19 13.00 -11.86
C GLY A 95 -32.04 12.04 -12.69
N SER A 96 -31.71 10.74 -12.78
CA SER A 96 -32.61 9.73 -13.37
C SER A 96 -33.27 8.88 -12.29
N ALA A 97 -34.57 9.15 -12.10
CA ALA A 97 -35.53 8.60 -11.13
C ALA A 97 -35.39 9.11 -9.66
N ASP A 98 -36.29 10.01 -9.28
CA ASP A 98 -36.65 10.46 -7.91
C ASP A 98 -35.99 11.69 -7.26
N SER A 99 -35.35 12.61 -7.99
CA SER A 99 -34.98 13.94 -7.45
C SER A 99 -35.85 15.08 -8.00
N ASP A 100 -36.41 15.87 -7.07
CA ASP A 100 -37.24 17.07 -7.28
C ASP A 100 -36.60 18.06 -8.29
N PRO A 101 -37.29 18.46 -9.39
CA PRO A 101 -36.69 19.24 -10.48
C PRO A 101 -36.37 20.71 -10.15
N ALA A 102 -36.46 21.13 -8.89
CA ALA A 102 -36.36 22.53 -8.50
C ALA A 102 -34.95 23.01 -8.10
N SER A 103 -33.90 22.17 -8.08
CA SER A 103 -32.56 22.59 -7.64
C SER A 103 -31.54 22.92 -8.75
N ASP A 104 -31.84 22.64 -10.02
CA ASP A 104 -30.88 22.82 -11.12
C ASP A 104 -31.10 24.12 -11.91
N ALA A 105 -30.94 25.26 -11.22
CA ALA A 105 -30.90 26.58 -11.86
C ALA A 105 -29.47 26.98 -12.29
N GLY A 106 -28.66 26.01 -12.71
CA GLY A 106 -27.22 26.20 -12.92
C GLY A 106 -26.57 25.31 -13.99
N GLY A 107 -27.26 24.98 -15.09
CA GLY A 107 -26.71 24.65 -16.42
C GLY A 107 -25.55 23.66 -16.61
N ASN A 108 -25.05 22.99 -15.57
CA ASN A 108 -23.88 22.10 -15.67
C ASN A 108 -24.35 20.64 -15.61
N ALA A 109 -24.06 19.87 -16.66
CA ALA A 109 -24.44 18.46 -16.71
C ALA A 109 -23.87 17.69 -15.51
N ALA A 110 -24.68 16.79 -14.93
CA ALA A 110 -24.24 15.95 -13.82
C ALA A 110 -23.00 15.13 -14.23
N PRO A 111 -21.98 15.00 -13.35
CA PRO A 111 -20.74 14.32 -13.69
C PRO A 111 -20.96 12.83 -13.93
N TYR A 112 -20.21 12.27 -14.87
CA TYR A 112 -20.05 10.83 -15.06
C TYR A 112 -19.35 10.25 -13.84
N ARG A 113 -19.81 9.10 -13.36
CA ARG A 113 -19.28 8.44 -12.18
C ARG A 113 -19.09 6.97 -12.47
N THR A 114 -17.96 6.43 -12.02
CA THR A 114 -17.92 4.98 -11.84
C THR A 114 -18.77 4.64 -10.61
N ALA A 115 -19.17 3.38 -10.47
CA ALA A 115 -19.67 2.81 -9.22
C ALA A 115 -18.52 2.70 -8.21
N HIS A 116 -17.82 3.83 -8.03
CA HIS A 116 -16.53 4.13 -7.45
C HIS A 116 -15.53 2.97 -7.38
N HIS A 117 -15.39 2.30 -8.51
CA HIS A 117 -14.24 1.44 -8.80
C HIS A 117 -13.13 2.30 -9.36
N TYR A 118 -11.91 2.03 -8.91
CA TYR A 118 -10.73 2.78 -9.28
C TYR A 118 -9.76 1.90 -10.04
N PHE A 119 -9.18 2.49 -11.07
CA PHE A 119 -8.23 1.83 -11.95
C PHE A 119 -6.93 2.59 -11.92
N THR A 120 -5.84 1.83 -11.98
CA THR A 120 -4.49 2.35 -12.17
C THR A 120 -3.72 1.38 -13.04
N ALA A 121 -2.47 1.72 -13.36
CA ALA A 121 -1.60 0.83 -14.10
C ALA A 121 -0.15 0.98 -13.64
N PHE A 122 0.59 -0.12 -13.71
CA PHE A 122 1.99 -0.18 -13.33
C PHE A 122 2.74 -1.22 -14.17
N ARG A 123 3.89 -0.84 -14.74
CA ARG A 123 4.69 -1.65 -15.68
C ARG A 123 3.86 -2.20 -16.85
N GLY A 124 2.97 -1.37 -17.40
CA GLY A 124 2.06 -1.73 -18.50
C GLY A 124 0.89 -2.65 -18.11
N LEU A 125 0.77 -3.01 -16.84
CA LEU A 125 -0.30 -3.86 -16.31
C LEU A 125 -1.41 -2.99 -15.73
N LEU A 126 -2.64 -3.33 -16.08
CA LEU A 126 -3.86 -2.74 -15.55
C LEU A 126 -4.18 -3.34 -14.17
N THR A 127 -4.80 -2.59 -13.27
CA THR A 127 -5.31 -3.15 -12.01
C THR A 127 -6.52 -2.37 -11.53
N VAL A 128 -7.42 -3.07 -10.82
CA VAL A 128 -8.58 -2.52 -10.12
C VAL A 128 -8.41 -2.73 -8.61
N ALA A 129 -8.61 -1.68 -7.83
CA ALA A 129 -8.44 -1.70 -6.38
C ALA A 129 -9.17 -0.52 -5.72
N ASP A 130 -9.24 -0.52 -4.39
CA ASP A 130 -9.75 0.62 -3.63
C ASP A 130 -8.72 1.76 -3.61
N HIS A 131 -9.20 2.99 -3.76
CA HIS A 131 -8.37 4.18 -3.61
C HIS A 131 -8.28 4.57 -2.13
N HIS A 132 -7.11 4.44 -1.51
CA HIS A 132 -6.95 4.58 -0.04
C HIS A 132 -7.24 5.96 0.54
N ALA A 133 -7.09 7.03 -0.24
CA ALA A 133 -7.54 8.38 0.15
C ALA A 133 -9.08 8.57 0.03
N ARG A 134 -9.81 7.52 -0.32
CA ARG A 134 -11.28 7.49 -0.39
C ARG A 134 -11.76 6.42 0.60
N PRO A 135 -13.02 6.51 1.06
CA PRO A 135 -13.60 5.46 1.88
C PRO A 135 -13.45 4.10 1.18
N PRO A 136 -12.87 3.08 1.86
CA PRO A 136 -12.69 1.76 1.29
C PRO A 136 -14.04 1.11 0.96
N ARG A 137 -14.06 0.30 -0.09
CA ARG A 137 -15.28 -0.33 -0.62
C ARG A 137 -15.31 -1.83 -0.53
N SER A 138 -14.18 -2.45 -0.76
CA SER A 138 -14.06 -3.90 -0.83
C SER A 138 -12.92 -4.38 0.05
N GLY A 139 -12.13 -3.43 0.58
CA GLY A 139 -10.92 -3.72 1.34
C GLY A 139 -9.74 -4.10 0.44
N VAL A 140 -9.88 -4.02 -0.89
CA VAL A 140 -8.84 -4.38 -1.86
C VAL A 140 -7.76 -3.31 -1.86
N TYR A 141 -6.68 -3.59 -1.13
CA TYR A 141 -5.59 -2.66 -0.94
C TYR A 141 -4.59 -2.66 -2.10
N LEU A 142 -4.27 -1.46 -2.60
CA LEU A 142 -3.08 -1.20 -3.41
C LEU A 142 -2.37 0.07 -2.93
N GLY A 143 -1.20 -0.09 -2.32
CA GLY A 143 -0.34 1.00 -1.84
C GLY A 143 1.02 1.05 -2.54
N GLU A 144 1.88 1.94 -2.04
CA GLU A 144 3.24 2.11 -2.56
C GLU A 144 4.10 0.85 -2.40
N ASP A 145 3.96 0.21 -1.24
CA ASP A 145 4.56 -1.07 -0.91
C ASP A 145 4.19 -2.16 -1.93
N GLY A 146 2.95 -2.19 -2.41
CA GLY A 146 2.50 -3.15 -3.42
C GLY A 146 3.17 -2.95 -4.79
N LEU A 147 3.40 -1.69 -5.19
CA LEU A 147 4.09 -1.39 -6.45
C LEU A 147 5.61 -1.64 -6.35
N MET A 148 6.23 -1.24 -5.23
CA MET A 148 7.62 -1.58 -4.94
C MET A 148 7.85 -3.10 -4.89
N PHE A 149 6.91 -3.83 -4.27
CA PHE A 149 6.95 -5.28 -4.22
C PHE A 149 6.84 -5.91 -5.61
N THR A 150 5.93 -5.41 -6.45
CA THR A 150 5.80 -5.85 -7.85
C THR A 150 7.09 -5.62 -8.63
N ASP A 151 7.73 -4.46 -8.49
CA ASP A 151 9.04 -4.17 -9.12
C ASP A 151 10.12 -5.15 -8.66
N ARG A 152 10.17 -5.44 -7.35
CA ARG A 152 11.13 -6.40 -6.82
C ARG A 152 10.89 -7.79 -7.41
N VAL A 153 9.64 -8.25 -7.47
CA VAL A 153 9.29 -9.53 -8.09
C VAL A 153 9.69 -9.57 -9.56
N LEU A 154 9.43 -8.50 -10.30
CA LEU A 154 9.81 -8.37 -11.72
C LEU A 154 11.34 -8.38 -11.93
N SER A 155 12.14 -7.94 -10.95
CA SER A 155 13.61 -7.97 -11.02
C SER A 155 14.22 -9.36 -10.82
N THR A 156 13.44 -10.34 -10.32
CA THR A 156 13.91 -11.70 -10.10
C THR A 156 13.62 -12.58 -11.32
N HIS A 157 14.48 -13.56 -11.61
CA HIS A 157 14.24 -14.52 -12.69
C HIS A 157 13.49 -15.75 -12.15
N ALA A 158 12.41 -16.12 -12.82
CA ALA A 158 11.60 -17.28 -12.52
C ALA A 158 10.85 -17.74 -13.77
N GLU A 159 10.64 -19.05 -13.87
CA GLU A 159 9.86 -19.72 -14.91
C GLU A 159 9.04 -20.84 -14.26
N GLY A 160 8.02 -21.36 -14.94
CA GLY A 160 7.21 -22.47 -14.43
C GLY A 160 5.96 -22.00 -13.65
N THR A 161 5.76 -22.54 -12.45
CA THR A 161 4.57 -22.24 -11.62
C THR A 161 4.92 -21.32 -10.46
N ALA A 162 4.05 -20.34 -10.21
CA ALA A 162 4.18 -19.42 -9.09
C ALA A 162 3.02 -19.53 -8.10
N LEU A 163 3.29 -19.16 -6.84
CA LEU A 163 2.29 -18.88 -5.82
C LEU A 163 2.39 -17.41 -5.41
N GLU A 164 1.28 -16.68 -5.40
CA GLU A 164 1.18 -15.39 -4.68
C GLU A 164 0.34 -15.58 -3.42
N ILE A 165 0.88 -15.16 -2.27
CA ILE A 165 0.22 -15.21 -0.96
C ILE A 165 -0.24 -13.80 -0.59
N GLY A 166 -1.55 -13.62 -0.41
CA GLY A 166 -2.17 -12.32 -0.18
C GLY A 166 -2.27 -11.52 -1.47
N CYS A 167 -2.94 -12.06 -2.48
CA CYS A 167 -2.91 -11.51 -3.84
C CYS A 167 -3.59 -10.14 -4.00
N GLY A 168 -4.46 -9.73 -3.07
CA GLY A 168 -5.00 -8.36 -3.03
C GLY A 168 -5.65 -7.94 -4.35
N SER A 169 -5.09 -6.92 -5.00
CA SER A 169 -5.56 -6.43 -6.31
C SER A 169 -5.23 -7.35 -7.50
N GLY A 170 -4.35 -8.34 -7.31
CA GLY A 170 -3.88 -9.26 -8.34
C GLY A 170 -2.83 -8.69 -9.30
N LEU A 171 -2.25 -7.54 -8.97
CA LEU A 171 -1.20 -6.91 -9.77
C LEU A 171 0.03 -7.82 -9.91
N THR A 172 0.57 -8.36 -8.81
CA THR A 172 1.75 -9.23 -8.86
C THR A 172 1.45 -10.55 -9.57
N ALA A 173 0.31 -11.19 -9.29
CA ALA A 173 -0.10 -12.41 -9.98
C ALA A 173 -0.18 -12.21 -11.50
N SER A 174 -0.77 -11.08 -11.92
CA SER A 174 -0.84 -10.72 -13.33
C SER A 174 0.52 -10.40 -13.93
N ALA A 175 1.44 -9.79 -13.15
CA ALA A 175 2.81 -9.53 -13.56
C ALA A 175 3.61 -10.83 -13.79
N LEU A 176 3.48 -11.80 -12.89
CA LEU A 176 4.06 -13.13 -13.02
C LEU A 176 3.48 -13.88 -14.22
N ALA A 177 2.15 -13.83 -14.41
CA ALA A 177 1.48 -14.47 -15.53
C ALA A 177 1.84 -13.84 -16.89
N ALA A 178 2.03 -12.52 -16.95
CA ALA A 178 2.50 -11.81 -18.13
C ALA A 178 3.94 -12.22 -18.52
N ARG A 179 4.75 -12.68 -17.56
CA ARG A 179 6.08 -13.28 -17.79
C ARG A 179 6.02 -14.75 -18.19
N GLY A 180 4.83 -15.34 -18.30
CA GLY A 180 4.62 -16.72 -18.74
C GLY A 180 4.48 -17.75 -17.61
N LEU A 181 4.51 -17.34 -16.35
CA LEU A 181 4.30 -18.26 -15.23
C LEU A 181 2.81 -18.64 -15.12
N ARG A 182 2.53 -19.86 -14.64
CA ARG A 182 1.19 -20.23 -14.16
C ARG A 182 1.11 -19.92 -12.67
N THR A 183 0.27 -18.96 -12.30
CA THR A 183 0.25 -18.40 -10.96
C THR A 183 -1.02 -18.82 -10.21
N THR A 184 -0.87 -19.53 -9.10
CA THR A 184 -1.94 -19.67 -8.11
C THR A 184 -1.87 -18.46 -7.18
N ALA A 185 -2.97 -17.72 -7.04
CA ALA A 185 -3.02 -16.47 -6.30
C ALA A 185 -4.04 -16.60 -5.17
N ILE A 186 -3.56 -16.66 -3.92
CA ILE A 186 -4.42 -16.92 -2.76
C ILE A 186 -4.66 -15.66 -1.93
N ASP A 187 -5.88 -15.51 -1.40
CA ASP A 187 -6.22 -14.47 -0.44
C ASP A 187 -7.34 -14.94 0.49
N ILE A 188 -7.33 -14.47 1.74
CA ILE A 188 -8.38 -14.73 2.73
C ILE A 188 -9.63 -13.87 2.46
N SER A 189 -9.51 -12.82 1.65
CA SER A 189 -10.62 -11.96 1.25
C SER A 189 -11.20 -12.41 -0.09
N ALA A 190 -12.48 -12.79 -0.09
CA ALA A 190 -13.21 -13.09 -1.33
C ALA A 190 -13.26 -11.88 -2.29
N ASP A 191 -13.20 -10.65 -1.78
CA ASP A 191 -13.15 -9.44 -2.59
C ASP A 191 -11.79 -9.27 -3.28
N CYS A 192 -10.69 -9.59 -2.61
CA CYS A 192 -9.36 -9.63 -3.21
C CYS A 192 -9.27 -10.72 -4.30
N VAL A 193 -9.89 -11.89 -4.09
CA VAL A 193 -9.97 -12.94 -5.11
C VAL A 193 -10.75 -12.47 -6.34
N ALA A 194 -11.87 -11.76 -6.14
CA ALA A 194 -12.65 -11.19 -7.23
C ALA A 194 -11.88 -10.08 -7.97
N ALA A 195 -11.19 -9.18 -7.25
CA ALA A 195 -10.33 -8.16 -7.84
C ALA A 195 -9.17 -8.77 -8.62
N THR A 196 -8.53 -9.82 -8.09
CA THR A 196 -7.46 -10.54 -8.78
C THR A 196 -7.96 -11.20 -10.08
N THR A 197 -9.16 -11.77 -10.04
CA THR A 197 -9.84 -12.33 -11.22
C THR A 197 -10.06 -11.26 -12.29
N ALA A 198 -10.60 -10.10 -11.88
CA ALA A 198 -10.84 -8.95 -12.75
C ALA A 198 -9.53 -8.40 -13.34
N THR A 199 -8.49 -8.22 -12.51
CA THR A 199 -7.17 -7.74 -12.91
C THR A 199 -6.48 -8.69 -13.89
N ALA A 200 -6.56 -10.00 -13.70
CA ALA A 200 -6.04 -10.97 -14.64
C ALA A 200 -6.77 -10.91 -16.00
N ALA A 201 -8.10 -10.76 -15.98
CA ALA A 201 -8.91 -10.63 -17.19
C ALA A 201 -8.66 -9.31 -17.94
N LEU A 202 -8.50 -8.18 -17.23
CA LEU A 202 -8.11 -6.87 -17.77
C LEU A 202 -6.78 -6.96 -18.52
N ASN A 203 -5.84 -7.76 -18.02
CA ASN A 203 -4.53 -7.93 -18.62
C ASN A 203 -4.46 -9.02 -19.70
N GLY A 204 -5.53 -9.81 -19.89
CA GLY A 204 -5.55 -10.90 -20.86
C GLY A 204 -4.69 -12.10 -20.46
N VAL A 205 -4.51 -12.31 -19.15
CA VAL A 205 -3.69 -13.40 -18.57
C VAL A 205 -4.50 -14.33 -17.65
N ALA A 206 -5.83 -14.26 -17.71
CA ALA A 206 -6.73 -15.05 -16.89
C ALA A 206 -6.59 -16.57 -17.09
N ASP A 207 -6.07 -17.02 -18.23
CA ASP A 207 -5.76 -18.43 -18.50
C ASP A 207 -4.54 -18.95 -17.71
N ARG A 208 -3.74 -18.06 -17.13
CA ARG A 208 -2.53 -18.37 -16.36
C ARG A 208 -2.61 -17.99 -14.89
N VAL A 209 -3.69 -17.34 -14.45
CA VAL A 209 -3.90 -16.97 -13.05
C VAL A 209 -5.05 -17.80 -12.50
N GLU A 210 -4.81 -18.50 -11.39
CA GLU A 210 -5.82 -19.24 -10.62
C GLU A 210 -6.04 -18.54 -9.27
N PRO A 211 -7.06 -17.66 -9.16
CA PRO A 211 -7.41 -17.01 -7.91
C PRO A 211 -8.13 -17.99 -6.98
N VAL A 212 -7.66 -18.12 -5.73
CA VAL A 212 -8.24 -19.05 -4.75
C VAL A 212 -8.52 -18.32 -3.43
N HIS A 213 -9.75 -18.45 -2.95
CA HIS A 213 -10.11 -17.97 -1.61
C HIS A 213 -9.61 -18.97 -0.56
N ALA A 214 -8.51 -18.63 0.11
CA ALA A 214 -7.85 -19.51 1.06
C ALA A 214 -7.06 -18.73 2.12
N ASP A 215 -7.03 -19.27 3.33
CA ASP A 215 -6.11 -18.84 4.38
C ASP A 215 -4.69 -19.36 4.11
N ALA A 216 -3.68 -18.53 4.36
CA ALA A 216 -2.28 -18.89 4.09
C ALA A 216 -1.82 -20.09 4.93
N GLY A 217 -2.20 -20.16 6.22
CA GLY A 217 -1.83 -21.27 7.10
C GLY A 217 -2.41 -22.60 6.62
N GLN A 218 -3.65 -22.59 6.15
CA GLN A 218 -4.31 -23.79 5.61
C GLN A 218 -3.77 -24.17 4.21
N ALA A 219 -3.57 -23.20 3.33
CA ALA A 219 -3.12 -23.45 1.96
C ALA A 219 -1.69 -24.00 1.90
N LEU A 220 -0.81 -23.56 2.81
CA LEU A 220 0.60 -23.94 2.84
C LEU A 220 0.86 -25.31 3.47
N ALA A 221 -0.12 -25.91 4.16
CA ALA A 221 -0.04 -27.28 4.65
C ALA A 221 -0.12 -28.36 3.54
N GLY A 222 -0.33 -27.94 2.28
CA GLY A 222 -0.44 -28.83 1.13
C GLY A 222 0.90 -29.33 0.57
N ALA A 223 0.83 -30.35 -0.31
CA ALA A 223 2.00 -30.93 -0.97
C ALA A 223 2.45 -30.18 -2.25
N ALA A 224 1.75 -29.11 -2.65
CA ALA A 224 2.05 -28.37 -3.87
C ALA A 224 3.39 -27.65 -3.74
N ARG A 225 4.20 -27.71 -4.81
CA ARG A 225 5.51 -27.06 -4.89
C ARG A 225 5.56 -26.12 -6.08
N TYR A 226 6.18 -24.98 -5.89
CA TYR A 226 6.28 -23.90 -6.86
C TYR A 226 7.74 -23.59 -7.19
N ASP A 227 7.97 -23.05 -8.38
CA ASP A 227 9.27 -22.55 -8.82
C ASP A 227 9.51 -21.14 -8.26
N PHE A 228 8.42 -20.42 -7.98
CA PHE A 228 8.46 -19.07 -7.43
C PHE A 228 7.33 -18.82 -6.44
N VAL A 229 7.61 -18.13 -5.34
CA VAL A 229 6.61 -17.69 -4.38
C VAL A 229 6.78 -16.21 -4.13
N ALA A 230 5.70 -15.46 -4.22
CA ALA A 230 5.63 -14.03 -3.94
C ALA A 230 4.73 -13.80 -2.71
N ALA A 231 5.19 -13.04 -1.73
CA ALA A 231 4.37 -12.64 -0.59
C ALA A 231 4.64 -11.19 -0.16
N ASN A 232 3.59 -10.39 -0.03
CA ASN A 232 3.62 -9.09 0.68
C ASN A 232 2.56 -9.12 1.79
N PRO A 233 2.74 -9.96 2.82
CA PRO A 233 1.79 -10.10 3.91
C PRO A 233 1.72 -8.83 4.78
N PRO A 234 0.63 -8.66 5.56
CA PRO A 234 0.58 -7.61 6.58
C PRO A 234 1.65 -7.85 7.65
N GLY A 235 2.44 -6.81 7.96
CA GLY A 235 3.59 -6.92 8.88
C GLY A 235 3.57 -5.97 10.09
N LEU A 236 2.48 -5.23 10.32
CA LEU A 236 2.47 -4.22 11.39
C LEU A 236 2.13 -4.84 12.75
N PRO A 237 2.91 -4.56 13.80
CA PRO A 237 2.56 -4.94 15.17
C PRO A 237 1.34 -4.14 15.63
N VAL A 238 0.22 -4.82 15.82
CA VAL A 238 -1.03 -4.23 16.31
C VAL A 238 -1.59 -5.10 17.44
N PRO A 239 -1.80 -4.55 18.64
CA PRO A 239 -2.40 -5.31 19.73
C PRO A 239 -3.88 -5.61 19.44
N ASP A 240 -4.39 -6.72 19.98
CA ASP A 240 -5.80 -7.15 19.83
C ASP A 240 -6.82 -6.11 20.32
N THR A 241 -6.37 -5.15 21.15
CA THR A 241 -7.18 -4.06 21.70
C THR A 241 -7.39 -2.89 20.73
N VAL A 242 -6.80 -2.93 19.52
CA VAL A 242 -6.89 -1.88 18.50
C VAL A 242 -7.41 -2.49 17.21
N ALA A 243 -8.60 -2.08 16.76
CA ALA A 243 -9.10 -2.48 15.45
C ALA A 243 -8.26 -1.84 14.34
N TYR A 244 -7.89 -2.62 13.32
CA TYR A 244 -7.04 -2.16 12.21
C TYR A 244 -7.39 -2.87 10.92
N SER A 245 -7.03 -2.28 9.78
CA SER A 245 -7.25 -2.89 8.47
C SER A 245 -6.53 -4.24 8.35
N PRO A 246 -7.21 -5.31 7.88
CA PRO A 246 -6.59 -6.62 7.66
C PRO A 246 -5.37 -6.58 6.73
N ALA A 247 -5.35 -5.64 5.76
CA ALA A 247 -4.25 -5.50 4.81
C ALA A 247 -2.94 -5.03 5.46
N GLY A 248 -2.98 -4.47 6.67
CA GLY A 248 -1.78 -4.04 7.40
C GLY A 248 -1.57 -4.74 8.75
N ASN A 249 -2.61 -5.33 9.34
CA ASN A 249 -2.53 -5.94 10.67
C ASN A 249 -1.77 -7.28 10.64
N GLY A 250 -0.54 -7.29 11.12
CA GLY A 250 0.29 -8.50 11.23
C GLY A 250 0.12 -9.25 12.55
N GLY A 251 -0.85 -8.86 13.38
CA GLY A 251 -1.04 -9.37 14.74
C GLY A 251 -0.15 -8.69 15.78
N PRO A 252 -0.15 -9.19 17.03
CA PRO A 252 0.54 -8.53 18.15
C PRO A 252 2.04 -8.30 17.91
N ASP A 253 2.80 -9.25 17.38
CA ASP A 253 4.22 -9.05 17.05
C ASP A 253 4.45 -8.57 15.61
N GLY A 254 3.38 -8.45 14.82
CA GLY A 254 3.42 -8.11 13.40
C GLY A 254 3.80 -9.27 12.49
N LEU A 255 3.99 -10.49 13.00
CA LEU A 255 4.58 -11.60 12.25
C LEU A 255 3.62 -12.76 12.00
N ALA A 256 2.33 -12.65 12.30
CA ALA A 256 1.38 -13.77 12.23
C ALA A 256 1.38 -14.47 10.85
N VAL A 257 1.19 -13.71 9.78
CA VAL A 257 1.21 -14.24 8.40
C VAL A 257 2.64 -14.40 7.90
N VAL A 258 3.52 -13.45 8.20
CA VAL A 258 4.92 -13.46 7.76
C VAL A 258 5.64 -14.75 8.19
N ARG A 259 5.46 -15.13 9.46
CA ARG A 259 6.04 -16.33 10.05
C ARG A 259 5.56 -17.60 9.40
N THR A 260 4.25 -17.66 9.15
CA THR A 260 3.63 -18.77 8.40
C THR A 260 4.29 -18.97 7.04
N VAL A 261 4.66 -17.89 6.33
CA VAL A 261 5.34 -18.00 5.03
C VAL A 261 6.77 -18.55 5.17
N TRP A 262 7.61 -17.99 6.05
CA TRP A 262 9.01 -18.44 6.13
C TRP A 262 9.17 -19.83 6.77
N GLU A 263 8.25 -20.25 7.66
CA GLU A 263 8.24 -21.60 8.25
C GLU A 263 8.02 -22.68 7.18
N ASN A 264 7.22 -22.37 6.16
CA ASN A 264 6.86 -23.31 5.09
C ASN A 264 7.70 -23.09 3.81
N ALA A 265 8.52 -22.04 3.74
CA ALA A 265 9.21 -21.61 2.52
C ALA A 265 10.03 -22.72 1.83
N PRO A 266 10.89 -23.49 2.53
CA PRO A 266 11.63 -24.58 1.86
C PRO A 266 10.75 -25.72 1.35
N GLN A 267 9.57 -25.92 1.96
CA GLN A 267 8.67 -27.04 1.68
C GLN A 267 7.75 -26.75 0.49
N MET A 268 7.36 -25.49 0.31
CA MET A 268 6.58 -25.02 -0.83
C MET A 268 7.40 -24.87 -2.13
N LEU A 269 8.73 -25.00 -2.06
CA LEU A 269 9.60 -24.82 -3.22
C LEU A 269 10.00 -26.15 -3.89
N ARG A 270 10.04 -26.11 -5.23
CA ARG A 270 10.85 -27.04 -6.04
C ARG A 270 12.33 -26.72 -5.85
N ASP A 271 13.18 -27.65 -6.26
CA ASP A 271 14.63 -27.42 -6.25
C ASP A 271 14.96 -26.21 -7.15
N ASP A 272 15.90 -25.38 -6.71
CA ASP A 272 16.23 -24.07 -7.30
C ASP A 272 15.11 -23.02 -7.28
N GLY A 273 13.94 -23.34 -6.73
CA GLY A 273 12.84 -22.41 -6.54
C GLY A 273 13.17 -21.29 -5.56
N ALA A 274 12.46 -20.18 -5.66
CA ALA A 274 12.69 -19.00 -4.82
C ALA A 274 11.41 -18.42 -4.19
N VAL A 275 11.53 -17.93 -2.96
CA VAL A 275 10.55 -17.05 -2.31
C VAL A 275 11.07 -15.62 -2.37
N VAL A 276 10.26 -14.68 -2.84
CA VAL A 276 10.45 -13.24 -2.68
C VAL A 276 9.37 -12.71 -1.76
N MET A 277 9.79 -12.20 -0.60
CA MET A 277 8.86 -11.69 0.41
C MET A 277 9.27 -10.30 0.86
N ARG A 278 8.32 -9.37 0.86
CA ARG A 278 8.43 -8.13 1.64
C ARG A 278 7.83 -8.39 3.02
N PHE A 279 8.47 -7.88 4.07
CA PHE A 279 7.91 -7.98 5.42
C PHE A 279 8.36 -6.81 6.29
N GLU A 280 7.55 -6.48 7.29
CA GLU A 280 7.99 -5.66 8.41
C GLU A 280 8.28 -6.54 9.62
N CYS A 281 9.21 -6.08 10.47
CA CYS A 281 9.47 -6.75 11.73
C CYS A 281 10.01 -5.79 12.79
N ALA A 282 9.71 -6.10 14.04
CA ALA A 282 10.31 -5.42 15.19
C ALA A 282 11.83 -5.67 15.27
N GLY A 283 12.53 -4.73 15.88
CA GLY A 283 13.96 -4.80 16.14
C GLY A 283 14.44 -3.70 17.07
N ASP A 284 15.76 -3.59 17.17
CA ASP A 284 16.44 -2.56 17.94
C ASP A 284 17.44 -1.78 17.08
N LEU A 285 18.46 -1.15 17.69
CA LEU A 285 19.50 -0.44 16.94
C LEU A 285 20.51 -1.36 16.25
N VAL A 286 20.59 -2.63 16.65
CA VAL A 286 21.48 -3.63 16.08
C VAL A 286 20.88 -4.20 14.81
N GLY A 287 19.58 -4.49 14.81
CA GLY A 287 18.92 -5.00 13.61
C GLY A 287 17.52 -5.58 13.82
N PRO A 288 16.93 -6.10 12.72
CA PRO A 288 15.65 -6.80 12.74
C PRO A 288 15.75 -8.15 13.46
N TRP A 289 14.84 -8.41 14.39
CA TRP A 289 14.86 -9.63 15.21
C TRP A 289 14.36 -10.89 14.49
N ALA A 290 13.73 -10.75 13.33
CA ALA A 290 13.25 -11.88 12.54
C ALA A 290 14.38 -12.64 11.81
N LEU A 291 15.56 -12.03 11.60
CA LEU A 291 16.61 -12.64 10.78
C LEU A 291 17.18 -13.96 11.35
N PRO A 292 17.48 -14.09 12.66
CA PRO A 292 17.93 -15.35 13.21
C PRO A 292 16.94 -16.49 12.98
N GLU A 293 15.65 -16.25 13.21
CA GLU A 293 14.56 -17.22 12.98
C GLU A 293 14.49 -17.63 11.50
N ILE A 294 14.49 -16.65 10.58
CA ILE A 294 14.51 -16.90 9.13
C ILE A 294 15.72 -17.77 8.74
N PHE A 295 16.90 -17.47 9.27
CA PHE A 295 18.14 -18.16 8.92
C PHE A 295 18.18 -19.60 9.43
N GLU A 296 17.60 -19.86 10.60
CA GLU A 296 17.43 -21.19 11.16
C GLU A 296 16.45 -22.00 10.30
N LEU A 297 15.26 -21.47 10.03
CA LEU A 297 14.19 -22.15 9.30
C LEU A 297 14.52 -22.39 7.82
N ALA A 298 15.38 -21.56 7.22
CA ALA A 298 15.79 -21.73 5.83
C ALA A 298 16.57 -23.04 5.56
N GLY A 299 17.17 -23.66 6.58
CA GLY A 299 17.96 -24.89 6.44
C GLY A 299 19.06 -24.75 5.38
N ASP A 300 19.10 -25.68 4.43
CA ASP A 300 20.11 -25.64 3.34
C ASP A 300 19.80 -24.61 2.23
N SER A 301 18.68 -23.88 2.33
CA SER A 301 18.33 -22.82 1.38
C SER A 301 19.20 -21.58 1.62
N SER A 302 19.59 -20.87 0.57
CA SER A 302 20.25 -19.58 0.68
C SER A 302 19.26 -18.45 0.94
N VAL A 303 19.62 -17.48 1.78
CA VAL A 303 18.79 -16.32 2.12
C VAL A 303 19.58 -15.04 1.87
N LEU A 304 18.99 -14.15 1.09
CA LEU A 304 19.40 -12.76 0.93
C LEU A 304 18.31 -11.87 1.53
N ALA A 305 18.63 -11.18 2.62
CA ALA A 305 17.78 -10.15 3.20
C ALA A 305 18.31 -8.76 2.84
N THR A 306 17.40 -7.84 2.53
CA THR A 306 17.71 -6.44 2.27
C THR A 306 16.88 -5.58 3.20
N ILE A 307 17.52 -4.74 4.00
CA ILE A 307 16.85 -3.76 4.86
C ILE A 307 16.65 -2.48 4.03
N HIS A 308 15.40 -2.10 3.82
CA HIS A 308 15.01 -0.96 3.00
C HIS A 308 14.69 0.29 3.81
N ALA A 309 14.12 0.11 5.00
CA ALA A 309 13.80 1.20 5.90
C ALA A 309 13.91 0.74 7.34
N ARG A 310 14.23 1.69 8.21
CA ARG A 310 14.17 1.54 9.67
C ARG A 310 13.49 2.79 10.23
N LEU A 311 12.50 2.59 11.10
CA LEU A 311 11.71 3.67 11.69
C LEU A 311 11.64 3.48 13.20
N PRO A 312 11.75 4.51 14.04
CA PRO A 312 11.51 4.35 15.46
C PRO A 312 10.09 3.89 15.77
N MET A 313 9.97 3.02 16.77
CA MET A 313 8.65 2.49 17.16
C MET A 313 7.67 3.58 17.55
N ARG A 314 8.12 4.65 18.22
CA ARG A 314 7.26 5.78 18.61
C ARG A 314 6.60 6.47 17.41
N THR A 315 7.38 6.68 16.35
CA THR A 315 6.91 7.25 15.08
C THR A 315 5.93 6.29 14.41
N ARG A 316 6.27 5.00 14.39
CA ARG A 316 5.39 3.96 13.86
C ARG A 316 4.07 3.82 14.61
N SER A 317 4.07 3.91 15.94
CA SER A 317 2.87 3.85 16.78
C SER A 317 1.95 5.03 16.49
N ALA A 318 2.49 6.24 16.29
CA ALA A 318 1.70 7.42 15.91
C ALA A 318 1.01 7.25 14.54
N LEU A 319 1.76 6.83 13.51
CA LEU A 319 1.18 6.56 12.19
C LEU A 319 0.12 5.45 12.24
N THR A 320 0.31 4.45 13.08
CA THR A 320 -0.66 3.37 13.28
C THR A 320 -1.90 3.89 13.99
N ALA A 321 -1.77 4.73 15.02
CA ALA A 321 -2.90 5.35 15.71
C ALA A 321 -3.79 6.18 14.77
N LEU A 322 -3.17 7.00 13.90
CA LEU A 322 -3.89 7.79 12.91
C LEU A 322 -4.68 6.90 11.93
N ARG A 323 -4.07 5.82 11.45
CA ARG A 323 -4.72 4.86 10.53
C ARG A 323 -5.74 3.95 11.23
N ALA A 324 -5.61 3.76 12.53
CA ALA A 324 -6.54 2.99 13.35
C ALA A 324 -7.80 3.79 13.69
N ALA A 325 -7.72 5.12 13.81
CA ALA A 325 -8.81 5.96 14.28
C ALA A 325 -10.16 5.76 13.54
N PRO A 326 -10.22 5.64 12.20
CA PRO A 326 -11.48 5.35 11.49
C PRO A 326 -12.12 4.01 11.88
N HIS A 327 -11.33 3.05 12.35
CA HIS A 327 -11.78 1.72 12.77
C HIS A 327 -12.14 1.65 14.26
N ASN A 328 -11.83 2.70 15.04
CA ASN A 328 -12.05 2.76 16.49
C ASN A 328 -12.78 4.06 16.87
N PRO A 329 -14.01 4.29 16.40
CA PRO A 329 -14.71 5.58 16.55
C PRO A 329 -15.03 5.96 18.00
N GLY A 330 -14.94 5.02 18.94
CA GLY A 330 -15.13 5.27 20.38
C GLY A 330 -13.88 5.76 21.10
N ASP A 331 -12.72 5.74 20.45
CA ASP A 331 -11.44 6.04 21.07
C ASP A 331 -10.82 7.32 20.54
N ALA A 332 -10.30 8.16 21.44
CA ALA A 332 -9.49 9.31 21.04
C ALA A 332 -8.16 8.83 20.43
N PRO A 333 -7.61 9.51 19.40
CA PRO A 333 -6.31 9.15 18.80
C PRO A 333 -5.17 9.03 19.81
N GLN A 334 -5.18 9.84 20.87
CA GLN A 334 -4.19 9.80 21.95
C GLN A 334 -4.26 8.50 22.76
N GLU A 335 -5.47 7.97 22.97
CA GLU A 335 -5.66 6.70 23.68
C GLU A 335 -5.27 5.50 22.81
N LEU A 336 -5.50 5.58 21.50
CA LEU A 336 -4.97 4.60 20.54
C LEU A 336 -3.43 4.61 20.54
N LEU A 337 -2.81 5.79 20.48
CA LEU A 337 -1.35 5.91 20.58
C LEU A 337 -0.84 5.35 21.91
N ARG A 338 -1.45 5.68 23.04
CA ARG A 338 -1.04 5.19 24.36
C ARG A 338 -1.01 3.67 24.41
N ARG A 339 -2.05 3.01 23.87
CA ARG A 339 -2.11 1.54 23.78
C ARG A 339 -1.03 0.97 22.86
N LEU A 340 -0.82 1.57 21.69
CA LEU A 340 0.20 1.15 20.73
C LEU A 340 1.62 1.33 21.30
N ASP A 341 1.90 2.46 21.94
CA ASP A 341 3.16 2.74 22.62
C ASP A 341 3.42 1.70 23.72
N ALA A 342 2.46 1.49 24.62
CA ALA A 342 2.57 0.50 25.69
C ALA A 342 2.79 -0.93 25.15
N HIS A 343 2.14 -1.27 24.03
CA HIS A 343 2.33 -2.54 23.35
C HIS A 343 3.74 -2.68 22.77
N THR A 344 4.23 -1.68 22.04
CA THR A 344 5.60 -1.68 21.49
C THR A 344 6.67 -1.67 22.58
N ASP A 345 6.41 -1.02 23.72
CA ASP A 345 7.28 -1.04 24.90
C ASP A 345 7.32 -2.44 25.54
N ALA A 346 6.18 -3.11 25.62
CA ALA A 346 6.10 -4.50 26.10
C ALA A 346 6.84 -5.49 25.19
N LEU A 347 6.86 -5.24 23.87
CA LEU A 347 7.70 -5.99 22.93
C LEU A 347 9.20 -5.69 23.11
N GLY A 348 9.56 -4.59 23.76
CA GLY A 348 10.95 -4.11 23.88
C GLY A 348 11.53 -3.54 22.57
N ALA A 349 10.71 -3.35 21.54
CA ALA A 349 11.15 -2.95 20.22
C ALA A 349 11.41 -1.44 20.17
N SER A 350 12.58 -1.02 19.67
CA SER A 350 12.89 0.40 19.45
C SER A 350 12.85 0.81 17.98
N ARG A 351 12.81 -0.16 17.06
CA ARG A 351 12.76 0.04 15.61
C ARG A 351 11.74 -0.89 14.96
N LEU A 352 11.07 -0.40 13.90
CA LEU A 352 10.42 -1.22 12.89
C LEU A 352 11.30 -1.22 11.66
N TYR A 353 11.60 -2.41 11.16
CA TYR A 353 12.32 -2.59 9.91
C TYR A 353 11.35 -2.95 8.80
N THR A 354 11.57 -2.40 7.61
CA THR A 354 10.98 -2.90 6.36
C THR A 354 12.06 -3.62 5.58
N CYS A 355 11.81 -4.90 5.30
CA CYS A 355 12.77 -5.80 4.70
C CYS A 355 12.20 -6.44 3.44
N PHE A 356 13.11 -6.82 2.54
CA PHE A 356 12.85 -7.80 1.50
C PHE A 356 13.72 -9.02 1.74
N MET A 357 13.18 -10.19 1.48
CA MET A 357 13.91 -11.45 1.51
C MET A 357 13.77 -12.15 0.17
N VAL A 358 14.89 -12.68 -0.31
CA VAL A 358 14.94 -13.73 -1.31
C VAL A 358 15.47 -14.99 -0.64
N LEU A 359 14.64 -16.03 -0.52
CA LEU A 359 15.07 -17.36 -0.12
C LEU A 359 15.13 -18.26 -1.35
N ARG A 360 16.22 -19.00 -1.56
CA ARG A 360 16.38 -19.92 -2.69
C ARG A 360 16.76 -21.31 -2.21
N LYS A 361 16.02 -22.32 -2.67
CA LYS A 361 16.27 -23.73 -2.33
C LYS A 361 17.42 -24.31 -3.19
N ASP A 362 18.65 -23.90 -2.90
CA ASP A 362 19.84 -24.23 -3.69
C ASP A 362 20.84 -25.16 -3.00
N GLY A 363 20.59 -25.55 -1.74
CA GLY A 363 21.46 -26.44 -0.97
C GLY A 363 22.78 -25.80 -0.53
N ARG A 364 22.93 -24.47 -0.65
CA ARG A 364 24.20 -23.76 -0.36
C ARG A 364 24.23 -23.07 1.00
N ALA A 365 23.09 -22.95 1.68
CA ALA A 365 22.94 -22.34 2.99
C ALA A 365 23.61 -20.95 3.14
N ARG A 366 23.62 -20.11 2.07
CA ARG A 366 24.19 -18.76 2.17
C ARG A 366 23.29 -17.86 3.01
N ARG A 367 23.89 -16.91 3.73
CA ARG A 367 23.18 -15.94 4.59
C ARG A 367 23.78 -14.57 4.32
N GLU A 368 23.02 -13.72 3.64
CA GLU A 368 23.45 -12.38 3.30
C GLU A 368 22.42 -11.36 3.80
N VAL A 369 22.92 -10.29 4.41
CA VAL A 369 22.11 -9.15 4.84
C VAL A 369 22.74 -7.91 4.26
N HIS A 370 21.96 -7.17 3.48
CA HIS A 370 22.36 -5.90 2.89
C HIS A 370 21.51 -4.79 3.50
N ASP A 371 22.11 -3.97 4.35
CA ASP A 371 21.42 -2.83 4.93
C ASP A 371 21.56 -1.62 3.99
N LEU A 372 20.48 -1.29 3.26
CA LEU A 372 20.45 -0.13 2.37
C LEU A 372 20.18 1.18 3.12
N THR A 373 19.83 1.10 4.41
CA THR A 373 19.72 2.26 5.30
C THR A 373 21.08 2.65 5.86
N ALA A 374 22.02 1.69 5.92
CA ALA A 374 23.40 1.91 6.30
C ALA A 374 24.18 2.51 5.11
N ALA A 375 24.04 3.82 4.94
CA ALA A 375 24.80 4.67 4.02
C ALA A 375 24.44 4.59 2.52
N ASN A 376 23.51 5.46 2.12
CA ASN A 376 23.70 6.33 0.96
C ASN A 376 23.70 7.80 1.41
N LEU A 377 24.59 8.11 2.36
CA LEU A 377 25.03 9.46 2.65
C LEU A 377 26.08 9.86 1.59
N SER A 378 25.67 9.93 0.32
CA SER A 378 26.36 10.86 -0.56
C SER A 378 25.90 12.24 -0.08
N PRO A 379 26.80 13.14 0.38
CA PRO A 379 26.40 14.51 0.61
C PRO A 379 25.92 15.04 -0.74
N GLY A 380 24.61 15.09 -0.94
CA GLY A 380 24.02 15.94 -1.95
C GLY A 380 24.63 17.30 -1.71
N ALA A 381 25.37 17.81 -2.70
CA ALA A 381 26.00 19.12 -2.65
C ALA A 381 25.04 20.10 -2.01
N ALA A 382 25.53 20.89 -1.05
CA ALA A 382 24.75 21.87 -0.29
C ALA A 382 23.77 22.59 -1.23
N ALA A 383 22.53 22.09 -1.25
CA ALA A 383 21.44 22.79 -1.89
C ALA A 383 21.24 24.06 -1.06
N GLU A 384 20.89 25.16 -1.73
CA GLU A 384 20.39 26.35 -1.06
C GLU A 384 19.44 25.97 0.08
N SER A 385 19.49 26.69 1.21
CA SER A 385 18.60 26.45 2.34
C SER A 385 17.19 26.17 1.82
N PRO A 386 16.63 24.98 2.06
CA PRO A 386 15.35 24.62 1.46
C PRO A 386 14.31 25.64 1.91
N ALA A 387 13.49 26.10 0.97
CA ALA A 387 12.38 26.99 1.29
C ALA A 387 11.33 26.22 2.13
N PRO A 388 10.62 26.89 3.06
CA PRO A 388 9.55 26.24 3.79
C PRO A 388 8.51 25.68 2.81
N PRO A 389 7.88 24.54 3.14
CA PRO A 389 6.81 23.98 2.31
C PRO A 389 5.67 24.99 2.15
N PRO A 390 4.81 24.89 1.13
CA PRO A 390 3.64 25.77 1.02
C PRO A 390 2.79 25.73 2.29
N ALA A 391 2.37 26.90 2.81
CA ALA A 391 1.49 26.99 3.99
C ALA A 391 0.06 26.48 3.73
N ASP A 392 -0.29 26.37 2.45
CA ASP A 392 -1.54 25.80 1.98
C ASP A 392 -1.39 24.28 1.84
N ILE A 393 -2.17 23.54 2.60
CA ILE A 393 -2.11 22.07 2.67
C ILE A 393 -2.41 21.42 1.31
N ASP A 394 -3.26 22.06 0.50
CA ASP A 394 -3.63 21.57 -0.83
C ASP A 394 -2.50 21.74 -1.85
N ARG A 395 -1.45 22.48 -1.47
CA ARG A 395 -0.24 22.71 -2.28
C ARG A 395 0.96 21.88 -1.82
N LEU A 396 0.79 21.02 -0.82
CA LEU A 396 1.83 20.09 -0.38
C LEU A 396 2.09 18.98 -1.40
N PRO A 397 3.25 18.31 -1.33
CA PRO A 397 3.53 17.13 -2.12
C PRO A 397 2.40 16.07 -2.06
N PRO A 398 2.12 15.38 -3.17
CA PRO A 398 1.18 14.26 -3.19
C PRO A 398 1.51 13.22 -2.10
N GLY A 399 0.52 12.77 -1.35
CA GLY A 399 0.69 11.89 -0.17
C GLY A 399 0.63 12.64 1.17
N LEU A 400 0.98 13.94 1.20
CA LEU A 400 0.73 14.80 2.35
C LEU A 400 -0.64 15.48 2.26
N ALA A 401 -1.14 15.84 1.08
CA ALA A 401 -2.43 16.54 0.91
C ALA A 401 -3.72 15.74 1.28
N GLY A 402 -3.61 14.52 1.82
CA GLY A 402 -4.75 13.65 2.16
C GLY A 402 -5.11 13.56 3.65
N LEU A 403 -4.33 14.22 4.52
CA LEU A 403 -4.54 14.26 5.98
C LEU A 403 -4.54 15.73 6.41
N ASP A 404 -5.30 16.11 7.45
CA ASP A 404 -5.35 17.49 7.92
C ASP A 404 -4.11 17.87 8.75
N TRP A 405 -3.02 18.17 8.04
CA TRP A 405 -1.72 18.58 8.58
C TRP A 405 -1.62 20.06 8.96
N ARG A 406 -2.70 20.84 8.93
CA ARG A 406 -2.62 22.29 9.17
C ARG A 406 -1.88 22.63 10.49
N PRO A 407 -2.10 21.93 11.62
CA PRO A 407 -1.35 22.18 12.84
C PRO A 407 0.15 21.92 12.71
N GLN A 408 0.54 20.83 12.05
CA GLN A 408 1.93 20.41 11.86
C GLN A 408 2.66 21.33 10.88
N LEU A 409 1.97 21.76 9.83
CA LEU A 409 2.47 22.69 8.83
C LEU A 409 2.71 24.07 9.43
N SER A 410 1.76 24.59 10.23
CA SER A 410 1.93 25.83 10.97
C SER A 410 3.11 25.76 11.94
N LEU A 411 3.19 24.68 12.73
CA LEU A 411 4.28 24.49 13.68
C LEU A 411 5.64 24.37 12.99
N LEU A 412 5.72 23.63 11.89
CA LEU A 412 6.94 23.51 11.10
C LEU A 412 7.36 24.84 10.48
N HIS A 413 6.41 25.64 10.00
CA HIS A 413 6.68 26.98 9.47
C HIS A 413 7.24 27.91 10.52
N GLU A 414 6.65 27.91 11.72
CA GLU A 414 7.14 28.70 12.86
C GLU A 414 8.59 28.37 13.22
N ARG A 415 9.01 27.12 13.01
CA ARG A 415 10.34 26.62 13.39
C ARG A 415 11.18 26.17 12.20
N TRP A 416 10.90 26.70 11.01
CA TRP A 416 11.53 26.21 9.78
C TRP A 416 13.04 26.40 9.81
N ASP A 417 13.50 27.58 10.20
CA ASP A 417 14.93 27.89 10.25
C ASP A 417 15.68 27.02 11.27
N GLU A 418 15.05 26.71 12.41
CA GLU A 418 15.59 25.78 13.41
C GLU A 418 15.65 24.36 12.87
N THR A 419 14.59 23.95 12.17
CA THR A 419 14.47 22.66 11.49
C THR A 419 15.55 22.45 10.45
N VAL A 420 15.79 23.44 9.57
CA VAL A 420 16.87 23.38 8.57
C VAL A 420 18.26 23.32 9.23
N ARG A 421 18.48 24.10 10.29
CA ARG A 421 19.74 24.05 11.05
C ARG A 421 19.95 22.71 11.73
N ALA A 422 18.90 22.13 12.31
CA ALA A 422 18.95 20.81 12.95
C ALA A 422 19.17 19.72 11.90
N ALA A 423 18.50 19.76 10.75
CA ALA A 423 18.71 18.83 9.63
C ALA A 423 20.15 18.88 9.09
N ALA A 424 20.79 20.05 9.09
CA ALA A 424 22.20 20.15 8.72
C ALA A 424 23.15 19.47 9.73
N ARG A 425 22.73 19.34 11.00
CA ARG A 425 23.49 18.64 12.07
C ARG A 425 23.12 17.16 12.15
N HIS A 426 21.86 16.83 11.88
CA HIS A 426 21.25 15.54 12.09
C HIS A 426 20.75 14.97 10.77
N GLN A 427 21.30 13.84 10.36
CA GLN A 427 20.87 13.10 9.16
C GLN A 427 19.75 12.10 9.49
N ASP A 428 18.86 12.50 10.41
CA ASP A 428 17.79 11.66 10.96
C ASP A 428 16.62 12.57 11.38
N ALA A 429 15.46 12.37 10.76
CA ALA A 429 14.28 13.20 11.01
C ALA A 429 13.83 13.14 12.47
N ASP A 430 13.98 11.99 13.15
CA ASP A 430 13.58 11.88 14.56
C ASP A 430 14.47 12.69 15.50
N ALA A 431 15.77 12.78 15.21
CA ALA A 431 16.69 13.65 15.95
C ALA A 431 16.32 15.13 15.74
N VAL A 432 15.99 15.53 14.51
CA VAL A 432 15.48 16.87 14.20
C VAL A 432 14.19 17.16 14.96
N ILE A 433 13.25 16.22 14.98
CA ILE A 433 11.96 16.41 15.65
C ILE A 433 12.14 16.57 17.16
N THR A 434 13.00 15.74 17.74
CA THR A 434 13.29 15.77 19.18
C THR A 434 13.98 17.07 19.60
N GLU A 435 14.88 17.59 18.75
CA GLU A 435 15.58 18.85 19.03
C GLU A 435 14.65 20.07 18.88
N VAL A 436 13.90 20.14 17.79
CA VAL A 436 13.20 21.38 17.39
C VAL A 436 11.76 21.45 17.90
N PHE A 437 11.12 20.31 18.15
CA PHE A 437 9.71 20.24 18.56
C PHE A 437 9.47 19.54 19.91
N PRO A 438 10.32 19.73 20.95
CA PRO A 438 10.22 18.97 22.21
C PRO A 438 8.93 19.25 22.99
N ASP A 439 8.45 20.48 22.96
CA ASP A 439 7.20 20.94 23.56
C ASP A 439 5.97 20.51 22.77
N ALA A 440 6.04 20.49 21.43
CA ALA A 440 4.95 19.94 20.62
C ALA A 440 4.83 18.41 20.79
N LEU A 441 5.95 17.71 20.92
CA LEU A 441 5.97 16.29 21.32
C LEU A 441 5.32 16.08 22.69
N ALA A 442 5.44 17.03 23.61
CA ALA A 442 4.81 16.97 24.93
C ALA A 442 3.31 17.29 24.89
N GLN A 443 2.88 18.24 24.06
CA GLN A 443 1.49 18.71 23.98
C GLN A 443 0.60 17.81 23.10
N ASP A 444 1.10 17.36 21.95
CA ASP A 444 0.37 16.49 21.03
C ASP A 444 1.30 15.39 20.44
N PRO A 445 1.56 14.33 21.21
CA PRO A 445 2.49 13.27 20.80
C PRO A 445 2.09 12.53 19.51
N VAL A 446 0.79 12.42 19.20
CA VAL A 446 0.29 11.69 18.02
C VAL A 446 0.63 12.43 16.74
N ASN A 447 0.27 13.71 16.72
CA ASN A 447 0.42 14.55 15.54
C ASN A 447 1.87 15.03 15.38
N SER A 448 2.57 15.32 16.48
CA SER A 448 3.97 15.76 16.43
C SER A 448 4.93 14.65 16.02
N ARG A 449 4.68 13.38 16.37
CA ARG A 449 5.50 12.25 15.86
C ARG A 449 5.21 11.92 14.40
N SER A 450 4.08 12.38 13.88
CA SER A 450 3.77 12.31 12.45
C SER A 450 4.49 13.39 11.63
N LEU A 451 5.16 14.37 12.27
CA LEU A 451 6.11 15.27 11.60
C LEU A 451 7.24 14.50 10.91
N HIS A 452 7.56 13.29 11.34
CA HIS A 452 8.54 12.45 10.63
C HIS A 452 8.08 12.18 9.21
N ALA A 453 6.84 11.73 9.01
CA ALA A 453 6.30 11.51 7.68
C ALA A 453 6.29 12.80 6.85
N PHE A 454 6.11 13.93 7.51
CA PHE A 454 6.16 15.24 6.89
C PHE A 454 7.58 15.62 6.45
N LEU A 455 8.57 15.59 7.35
CA LEU A 455 9.95 15.97 7.11
C LEU A 455 10.63 15.05 6.09
N SER A 456 10.46 13.74 6.21
CA SER A 456 11.03 12.76 5.27
C SER A 456 10.41 12.83 3.86
N ALA A 457 9.26 13.49 3.71
CA ALA A 457 8.62 13.71 2.41
C ALA A 457 9.00 15.07 1.77
N LEU A 458 9.74 15.94 2.47
CA LEU A 458 10.17 17.23 1.95
C LEU A 458 11.51 17.14 1.20
N PRO A 459 11.61 17.71 -0.01
CA PRO A 459 12.87 17.78 -0.73
C PRO A 459 13.96 18.50 0.09
N GLY A 460 15.13 17.88 0.25
CA GLY A 460 16.27 18.47 0.95
C GLY A 460 16.26 18.35 2.47
N MET A 461 15.28 17.64 3.03
CA MET A 461 15.21 17.26 4.44
C MET A 461 15.65 15.78 4.63
N PRO A 462 16.16 15.40 5.82
CA PRO A 462 16.74 14.08 6.09
C PRO A 462 15.73 12.92 6.10
#